data_AF-A0A3D3E2F3-F1
#
_entry.id   AF-A0A3D3E2F3-F1
#
_cell.length_a   1.000
_cell.length_b   1.000
_cell.length_c   1.000
_cell.angle_alpha   90.00
_cell.angle_beta   90.00
_cell.angle_gamma   90.00
#
_symmetry.space_group_name_H-M   'P 1'
#
loop_
_entity.id
_entity.type
_entity.pdbx_description
1 polymer ?
#
loop_
_entity_poly.entity_id
_entity_poly.type
_entity_poly.pdbx_seq_one_letter_code
_entity_poly.pdbx_strand_id
1 'polypeptide(L)'
;MLWFHLLSLQFQQKFYLRYLEQSRYGHLLKHCWDESFDTKNIKPSMRCDDVEFLVADLEMSSLDSREGEILSVGWVVIKNGKIQLSSAEHHLLKAKKTVGQSAVIHNLRDCELQQGKNIMFVVDRFLALAAGKVLVFHHSPLDMAYLNKASIELFSSPMLLPVVDTLEIEKQKVLRHKDQVEHGELRLAECRSRYNLPAYP
;
A
#
# COMPACT_ATOMS: atom_id res chain seq x y z
N MET A 1 19.60 7.23 3.64
CA MET A 1 18.24 7.81 3.60
C MET A 1 17.18 6.85 4.14
N LEU A 2 17.18 5.55 3.76
CA LEU A 2 16.23 4.54 4.29
C LEU A 2 16.27 4.31 5.82
N TRP A 3 17.46 4.37 6.43
CA TRP A 3 17.66 4.04 7.85
C TRP A 3 17.00 5.03 8.82
N PHE A 4 17.07 6.34 8.54
CA PHE A 4 16.38 7.35 9.35
C PHE A 4 14.85 7.17 9.30
N HIS A 5 14.34 6.71 8.16
CA HIS A 5 12.91 6.44 8.00
C HIS A 5 12.47 5.22 8.82
N LEU A 6 13.22 4.12 8.78
CA LEU A 6 12.94 2.93 9.61
C LEU A 6 13.00 3.21 11.11
N LEU A 7 13.99 4.00 11.57
CA LEU A 7 14.08 4.42 12.98
C LEU A 7 12.90 5.31 13.39
N SER A 8 12.48 6.23 12.52
CA SER A 8 11.30 7.07 12.74
C SER A 8 10.04 6.22 12.91
N LEU A 9 9.85 5.22 12.05
CA LEU A 9 8.73 4.28 12.15
C LEU A 9 8.74 3.53 13.49
N GLN A 10 9.88 2.97 13.91
CA GLN A 10 9.99 2.28 15.20
C GLN A 10 9.69 3.20 16.39
N PHE A 11 10.09 4.47 16.33
CA PHE A 11 9.76 5.44 17.38
C PHE A 11 8.25 5.72 17.43
N GLN A 12 7.62 5.91 16.27
CA GLN A 12 6.17 6.08 16.18
C GLN A 12 5.42 4.84 16.67
N GLN A 13 5.87 3.63 16.34
CA GLN A 13 5.27 2.38 16.83
C GLN A 13 5.30 2.30 18.36
N LYS A 14 6.42 2.67 19.00
CA LYS A 14 6.51 2.74 20.47
C LYS A 14 5.50 3.72 21.06
N PHE A 15 5.27 4.85 20.41
CA PHE A 15 4.26 5.81 20.85
C PHE A 15 2.84 5.22 20.77
N TYR A 16 2.52 4.53 19.66
CA TYR A 16 1.20 3.98 19.39
C TYR A 16 0.91 2.64 20.10
N LEU A 17 1.92 1.93 20.59
CA LEU A 17 1.79 0.59 21.17
C LEU A 17 0.68 0.50 22.25
N ARG A 18 0.58 1.51 23.12
CA ARG A 18 -0.44 1.56 24.18
C ARG A 18 -1.87 1.55 23.65
N TYR A 19 -2.12 2.20 22.50
CA TYR A 19 -3.45 2.26 21.88
C TYR A 19 -3.76 0.94 21.19
N LEU A 20 -2.74 0.36 20.58
CA LEU A 20 -2.83 -0.92 19.90
C LEU A 20 -3.17 -2.06 20.86
N GLU A 21 -2.54 -2.09 22.04
CA GLU A 21 -2.81 -3.09 23.09
C GLU A 21 -4.23 -3.00 23.66
N GLN A 22 -4.86 -1.82 23.57
CA GLN A 22 -6.25 -1.61 24.01
C GLN A 22 -7.27 -1.94 22.92
N SER A 23 -6.86 -2.05 21.65
CA SER A 23 -7.75 -2.43 20.56
C SER A 23 -8.00 -3.93 20.54
N ARG A 24 -9.28 -4.32 20.36
CA ARG A 24 -9.73 -5.71 20.22
C ARG A 24 -8.92 -6.50 19.17
N TYR A 25 -8.55 -5.85 18.07
CA TYR A 25 -7.84 -6.48 16.96
C TYR A 25 -6.41 -5.98 16.79
N GLY A 26 -5.89 -5.18 17.73
CA GLY A 26 -4.57 -4.56 17.60
C GLY A 26 -3.40 -5.55 17.50
N HIS A 27 -3.58 -6.77 18.01
CA HIS A 27 -2.58 -7.85 17.90
C HIS A 27 -2.20 -8.19 16.44
N LEU A 28 -3.12 -8.01 15.47
CA LEU A 28 -2.85 -8.28 14.05
C LEU A 28 -1.83 -7.29 13.47
N LEU A 29 -2.06 -6.00 13.70
CA LEU A 29 -1.13 -4.96 13.28
C LEU A 29 0.17 -5.03 14.08
N LYS A 30 0.11 -5.38 15.37
CA LYS A 30 1.30 -5.55 16.21
C LYS A 30 2.21 -6.64 15.64
N HIS A 31 1.63 -7.80 15.30
CA HIS A 31 2.37 -8.89 14.67
C HIS A 31 3.05 -8.43 13.37
N CYS A 32 2.33 -7.68 12.53
CA CYS A 32 2.91 -7.12 11.31
C CYS A 32 4.08 -6.16 11.60
N TRP A 33 3.96 -5.29 12.62
CA TRP A 33 5.06 -4.43 13.06
C TRP A 33 6.27 -5.23 13.52
N ASP A 34 6.05 -6.23 14.38
CA ASP A 34 7.13 -7.05 14.93
C ASP A 34 7.90 -7.74 13.80
N GLU A 35 7.20 -8.32 12.82
CA GLU A 35 7.83 -8.99 11.66
C GLU A 35 8.53 -8.02 10.71
N SER A 36 7.96 -6.85 10.42
CA SER A 36 8.56 -5.87 9.51
C SER A 36 9.83 -5.21 10.06
N PHE A 37 10.06 -5.28 11.37
CA PHE A 37 11.23 -4.71 12.02
C PHE A 37 12.11 -5.75 12.73
N ASP A 38 11.81 -7.05 12.58
CA ASP A 38 12.79 -8.09 12.90
C ASP A 38 13.99 -7.89 11.98
N THR A 39 15.16 -7.69 12.61
CA THR A 39 16.43 -7.55 11.93
C THR A 39 16.71 -8.68 10.95
N LYS A 40 16.10 -9.86 11.07
CA LYS A 40 16.24 -10.93 10.08
C LYS A 40 15.57 -10.63 8.74
N ASN A 41 14.50 -9.84 8.74
CA ASN A 41 13.64 -9.64 7.57
C ASN A 41 14.03 -8.41 6.75
N ILE A 42 14.38 -7.29 7.39
CA ILE A 42 14.74 -6.04 6.69
C ILE A 42 15.98 -5.40 7.32
N LYS A 43 17.09 -5.34 6.57
CA LYS A 43 18.32 -4.63 6.96
C LYS A 43 18.76 -3.62 5.89
N PRO A 44 19.38 -2.49 6.28
CA PRO A 44 19.88 -1.49 5.32
C PRO A 44 20.89 -2.03 4.29
N SER A 45 21.60 -3.11 4.61
CA SER A 45 22.62 -3.71 3.75
C SER A 45 22.08 -4.78 2.80
N MET A 46 20.79 -5.09 2.86
CA MET A 46 20.20 -6.12 1.99
C MET A 46 20.18 -5.65 0.54
N ARG A 47 20.41 -6.60 -0.37
CA ARG A 47 20.18 -6.36 -1.79
C ARG A 47 18.67 -6.35 -2.03
N CYS A 48 18.23 -5.63 -3.06
CA CYS A 48 16.82 -5.59 -3.46
C CYS A 48 16.26 -7.01 -3.67
N ASP A 49 17.05 -7.89 -4.29
CA ASP A 49 16.64 -9.28 -4.59
C ASP A 49 16.37 -10.11 -3.33
N ASP A 50 16.99 -9.76 -2.19
CA ASP A 50 16.83 -10.45 -0.91
C ASP A 50 15.65 -9.90 -0.10
N VAL A 51 15.06 -8.77 -0.52
CA VAL A 51 13.91 -8.16 0.14
C VAL A 51 12.62 -8.71 -0.45
N GLU A 52 11.70 -9.10 0.42
CA GLU A 52 10.34 -9.42 0.01
C GLU A 52 9.48 -8.14 -0.02
N PHE A 53 8.71 -7.99 -1.09
CA PHE A 53 7.81 -6.85 -1.28
C PHE A 53 6.36 -7.31 -1.36
N LEU A 54 5.45 -6.49 -0.85
CA LEU A 54 4.03 -6.57 -1.16
C LEU A 54 3.68 -5.35 -2.02
N VAL A 55 3.49 -5.57 -3.31
CA VAL A 55 3.03 -4.53 -4.23
C VAL A 55 1.52 -4.48 -4.13
N ALA A 56 0.97 -3.30 -3.88
CA ALA A 56 -0.46 -3.11 -3.75
C ALA A 56 -0.92 -1.86 -4.50
N ASP A 57 -2.21 -1.86 -4.83
CA ASP A 57 -2.90 -0.77 -5.51
C ASP A 57 -4.34 -0.74 -5.01
N LEU A 58 -4.81 0.43 -4.63
CA LEU A 58 -6.17 0.62 -4.14
C LEU A 58 -7.00 1.37 -5.19
N GLU A 59 -8.29 1.08 -5.24
CA GLU A 59 -9.28 1.92 -5.91
C GLU A 59 -10.14 2.60 -4.85
N MET A 60 -10.44 3.89 -5.05
CA MET A 60 -11.10 4.71 -4.05
C MET A 60 -12.09 5.70 -4.66
N SER A 61 -13.12 6.05 -3.90
CA SER A 61 -14.21 6.91 -4.38
C SER A 61 -13.85 8.40 -4.48
N SER A 62 -12.70 8.81 -3.93
CA SER A 62 -12.22 10.19 -3.93
C SER A 62 -10.70 10.24 -3.76
N LEU A 63 -10.07 11.32 -4.22
CA LEU A 63 -8.66 11.61 -3.90
C LEU A 63 -8.46 12.11 -2.46
N ASP A 64 -9.53 12.51 -1.78
CA ASP A 64 -9.50 12.88 -0.36
C ASP A 64 -9.93 11.73 0.53
N SER A 65 -8.97 11.13 1.25
CA SER A 65 -9.21 10.02 2.18
C SER A 65 -10.16 10.36 3.33
N ARG A 66 -10.37 11.65 3.67
CA ARG A 66 -11.32 12.04 4.72
C ARG A 66 -12.76 11.79 4.28
N GLU A 67 -13.05 12.05 3.01
CA GLU A 67 -14.39 11.99 2.44
C GLU A 67 -14.69 10.66 1.74
N GLY A 68 -13.68 10.05 1.11
CA GLY A 68 -13.82 8.82 0.35
C GLY A 68 -13.70 7.54 1.18
N GLU A 69 -13.85 6.43 0.46
CA GLU A 69 -13.70 5.08 0.95
C GLU A 69 -12.95 4.20 -0.07
N ILE A 70 -12.33 3.13 0.44
CA ILE A 70 -11.68 2.11 -0.39
C ILE A 70 -12.77 1.26 -1.04
N LEU A 71 -12.74 1.15 -2.35
CA LEU A 71 -13.69 0.39 -3.16
C LEU A 71 -13.14 -0.99 -3.54
N SER A 72 -11.85 -1.05 -3.87
CA SER A 72 -11.15 -2.31 -4.03
C SER A 72 -9.67 -2.18 -3.67
N VAL A 73 -9.02 -3.32 -3.55
CA VAL A 73 -7.58 -3.41 -3.38
C VAL A 73 -7.07 -4.67 -4.07
N GLY A 74 -5.99 -4.50 -4.83
CA GLY A 74 -5.22 -5.58 -5.42
C GLY A 74 -3.83 -5.64 -4.82
N TRP A 75 -3.25 -6.83 -4.73
CA TRP A 75 -1.85 -6.98 -4.35
C TRP A 75 -1.20 -8.23 -4.92
N VAL A 76 0.13 -8.24 -4.95
CA VAL A 76 0.96 -9.40 -5.28
C VAL A 76 2.29 -9.34 -4.55
N VAL A 77 2.81 -10.49 -4.14
CA VAL A 77 4.13 -10.61 -3.50
C VAL A 77 5.24 -10.68 -4.56
N ILE A 78 6.33 -9.95 -4.33
CA ILE A 78 7.62 -10.16 -5.00
C ILE A 78 8.57 -10.78 -3.99
N LYS A 79 9.19 -11.90 -4.35
CA LYS A 79 10.16 -12.62 -3.53
C LYS A 79 11.30 -13.13 -4.41
N ASN A 80 12.54 -12.98 -3.94
CA ASN A 80 13.75 -13.36 -4.69
C ASN A 80 13.78 -12.72 -6.10
N GLY A 81 13.39 -11.44 -6.19
CA GLY A 81 13.28 -10.71 -7.45
C GLY A 81 12.20 -11.21 -8.43
N LYS A 82 11.25 -12.07 -8.00
CA LYS A 82 10.22 -12.67 -8.86
C LYS A 82 8.82 -12.40 -8.35
N ILE A 83 7.90 -12.10 -9.27
CA ILE A 83 6.46 -11.97 -9.00
C ILE A 83 5.88 -13.36 -8.67
N GLN A 84 5.27 -13.48 -7.50
CA GLN A 84 4.63 -14.70 -7.04
C GLN A 84 3.15 -14.67 -7.44
N LEU A 85 2.80 -15.06 -8.67
CA LEU A 85 1.43 -14.95 -9.20
C LEU A 85 0.39 -15.68 -8.35
N SER A 86 0.74 -16.77 -7.66
CA SER A 86 -0.15 -17.48 -6.75
C SER A 86 -0.54 -16.69 -5.49
N SER A 87 0.15 -15.58 -5.22
CA SER A 87 -0.17 -14.65 -4.12
C SER A 87 -1.02 -13.46 -4.57
N ALA A 88 -1.31 -13.36 -5.87
CA ALA A 88 -2.10 -12.27 -6.39
C ALA A 88 -3.54 -12.40 -5.90
N GLU A 89 -4.03 -11.38 -5.20
CA GLU A 89 -5.42 -11.30 -4.77
C GLU A 89 -6.00 -9.94 -5.13
N HIS A 90 -7.31 -9.92 -5.38
CA HIS A 90 -8.07 -8.70 -5.59
C HIS A 90 -9.37 -8.81 -4.79
N HIS A 91 -9.67 -7.80 -3.99
CA HIS A 91 -10.84 -7.76 -3.13
C HIS A 91 -11.64 -6.50 -3.39
N LEU A 92 -12.94 -6.66 -3.65
CA LEU A 92 -13.91 -5.57 -3.62
C LEU A 92 -14.35 -5.35 -2.17
N LEU A 93 -14.54 -4.10 -1.78
CA LEU A 93 -15.03 -3.72 -0.47
C LEU A 93 -16.45 -3.20 -0.54
N LYS A 94 -17.20 -3.47 0.54
CA LYS A 94 -18.55 -2.97 0.66
C LYS A 94 -18.54 -1.47 0.91
N ALA A 95 -18.97 -0.69 -0.08
CA ALA A 95 -19.16 0.74 0.04
C ALA A 95 -20.24 1.05 1.08
N LYS A 96 -19.96 1.98 2.00
CA LYS A 96 -20.92 2.47 3.01
C LYS A 96 -21.82 3.56 2.44
N LYS A 97 -21.32 4.35 1.48
CA LYS A 97 -22.09 5.40 0.80
C LYS A 97 -22.42 4.94 -0.62
N THR A 98 -23.61 5.28 -1.13
CA THR A 98 -23.88 5.10 -2.56
C THR A 98 -22.88 5.96 -3.31
N VAL A 99 -22.07 5.33 -4.16
CA VAL A 99 -21.21 6.04 -5.10
C VAL A 99 -22.14 6.88 -6.00
N GLY A 100 -22.05 8.21 -5.89
CA GLY A 100 -22.82 9.12 -6.75
C GLY A 100 -22.38 9.00 -8.22
N GLN A 101 -23.02 9.74 -9.12
CA GLN A 101 -22.72 9.78 -10.57
C GLN A 101 -21.24 10.08 -10.95
N SER A 102 -20.36 10.37 -9.97
CA SER A 102 -18.91 10.46 -10.15
C SER A 102 -18.20 9.11 -10.26
N ALA A 103 -18.87 7.98 -10.05
CA ALA A 103 -18.25 6.66 -10.15
C ALA A 103 -18.34 6.07 -11.56
N VAL A 104 -17.69 6.72 -12.52
CA VAL A 104 -17.04 5.96 -13.61
C VAL A 104 -15.72 5.47 -13.03
N ILE A 105 -15.79 4.63 -12.00
CA ILE A 105 -14.61 4.02 -11.38
C ILE A 105 -14.41 2.71 -12.13
N HIS A 106 -13.35 2.71 -12.94
CA HIS A 106 -12.79 1.60 -13.70
C HIS A 106 -13.48 0.25 -13.49
N ASN A 107 -14.37 -0.12 -14.43
CA ASN A 107 -15.00 -1.45 -14.57
C ASN A 107 -15.79 -2.02 -13.37
N LEU A 108 -15.97 -1.32 -12.25
CA LEU A 108 -16.73 -1.83 -11.11
C LEU A 108 -18.18 -1.37 -11.19
N ARG A 109 -19.11 -2.32 -11.19
CA ARG A 109 -20.56 -2.03 -11.15
C ARG A 109 -21.01 -1.87 -9.70
N ASP A 110 -21.98 -0.99 -9.46
CA ASP A 110 -22.55 -0.75 -8.12
C ASP A 110 -23.01 -2.04 -7.41
N CYS A 111 -23.49 -3.03 -8.18
CA CYS A 111 -23.91 -4.32 -7.64
C CYS A 111 -22.75 -5.17 -7.09
N GLU A 112 -21.55 -5.04 -7.66
CA GLU A 112 -20.35 -5.75 -7.21
C GLU A 112 -19.82 -5.15 -5.90
N LEU A 113 -19.96 -3.83 -5.72
CA LEU A 113 -19.60 -3.14 -4.47
C LEU A 113 -20.55 -3.51 -3.32
N GLN A 114 -21.85 -3.71 -3.56
CA GLN A 114 -22.78 -4.11 -2.48
C GLN A 114 -22.48 -5.49 -1.89
N GLN A 115 -21.85 -6.38 -2.68
CA GLN A 115 -21.42 -7.72 -2.28
C GLN A 115 -19.96 -7.77 -1.82
N GLY A 116 -19.30 -6.61 -1.75
CA GLY A 116 -17.91 -6.50 -1.33
C GLY A 116 -17.65 -7.03 0.09
N LYS A 117 -16.39 -7.37 0.34
CA LYS A 117 -15.93 -7.89 1.63
C LYS A 117 -15.94 -6.80 2.69
N ASN A 118 -16.00 -7.24 3.94
CA ASN A 118 -15.81 -6.37 5.09
C ASN A 118 -14.34 -5.89 5.15
N ILE A 119 -14.13 -4.60 5.42
CA ILE A 119 -12.78 -4.00 5.52
C ILE A 119 -11.87 -4.74 6.51
N MET A 120 -12.40 -5.25 7.63
CA MET A 120 -11.62 -6.01 8.62
C MET A 120 -11.02 -7.28 8.01
N PHE A 121 -11.79 -8.00 7.20
CA PHE A 121 -11.31 -9.21 6.52
C PHE A 121 -10.18 -8.89 5.55
N VAL A 122 -10.34 -7.80 4.77
CA VAL A 122 -9.36 -7.39 3.77
C VAL A 122 -8.08 -6.90 4.44
N VAL A 123 -8.19 -6.08 5.49
CA VAL A 123 -7.03 -5.56 6.24
C VAL A 123 -6.30 -6.67 6.99
N ASP A 124 -7.01 -7.63 7.61
CA ASP A 124 -6.38 -8.80 8.22
C ASP A 124 -5.56 -9.60 7.20
N ARG A 125 -6.18 -9.92 6.05
CA ARG A 125 -5.49 -10.64 4.96
C ARG A 125 -4.29 -9.86 4.43
N PHE A 126 -4.42 -8.54 4.27
CA PHE A 126 -3.34 -7.67 3.84
C PHE A 126 -2.18 -7.68 4.84
N LEU A 127 -2.46 -7.51 6.14
CA LEU A 127 -1.44 -7.51 7.20
C LEU A 127 -0.71 -8.86 7.30
N ALA A 128 -1.43 -9.97 7.13
CA ALA A 128 -0.83 -11.30 7.11
C ALA A 128 0.20 -11.47 5.98
N LEU A 129 -0.03 -10.85 4.81
CA LEU A 129 0.90 -10.85 3.69
C LEU A 129 1.97 -9.77 3.81
N ALA A 130 1.67 -8.62 4.42
CA ALA A 130 2.59 -7.51 4.61
C ALA A 130 3.65 -7.78 5.68
N ALA A 131 3.37 -8.67 6.63
CA ALA A 131 4.29 -9.05 7.69
C ALA A 131 5.66 -9.48 7.13
N GLY A 132 6.71 -8.79 7.59
CA GLY A 132 8.09 -9.04 7.15
C GLY A 132 8.44 -8.54 5.76
N LYS A 133 7.55 -7.77 5.10
CA LYS A 133 7.75 -7.24 3.74
C LYS A 133 7.80 -5.71 3.72
N VAL A 134 8.33 -5.18 2.62
CA VAL A 134 8.24 -3.76 2.27
C VAL A 134 7.05 -3.54 1.36
N LEU A 135 6.19 -2.58 1.70
CA LEU A 135 5.06 -2.21 0.84
C LEU A 135 5.55 -1.41 -0.37
N VAL A 136 4.92 -1.62 -1.53
CA VAL A 136 5.24 -0.88 -2.76
C VAL A 136 3.96 -0.34 -3.38
N PHE A 137 3.97 0.95 -3.67
CA PHE A 137 2.89 1.66 -4.36
C PHE A 137 3.46 2.55 -5.49
N HIS A 138 2.59 3.01 -6.37
CA HIS A 138 2.91 4.03 -7.36
C HIS A 138 2.18 5.32 -7.00
N HIS A 139 2.84 6.18 -6.20
CA HIS A 139 2.24 7.27 -5.42
C HIS A 139 1.66 6.85 -4.05
N SER A 140 2.53 6.31 -3.19
CA SER A 140 2.19 5.82 -1.86
C SER A 140 1.42 6.78 -0.93
N PRO A 141 1.56 8.12 -0.99
CA PRO A 141 0.82 9.00 -0.07
C PRO A 141 -0.70 8.82 -0.12
N LEU A 142 -1.26 8.53 -1.29
CA LEU A 142 -2.71 8.34 -1.47
C LEU A 142 -3.17 7.03 -0.82
N ASP A 143 -2.60 5.91 -1.25
CA ASP A 143 -2.92 4.57 -0.73
C ASP A 143 -2.70 4.48 0.78
N MET A 144 -1.56 4.99 1.27
CA MET A 144 -1.23 4.97 2.69
C MET A 144 -2.17 5.86 3.51
N ALA A 145 -2.72 6.93 2.96
CA ALA A 145 -3.72 7.74 3.68
C ALA A 145 -4.99 6.91 3.95
N TYR A 146 -5.45 6.15 2.95
CA TYR A 146 -6.60 5.26 3.08
C TYR A 146 -6.32 4.06 4.00
N LEU A 147 -5.16 3.41 3.85
CA LEU A 147 -4.76 2.31 4.72
C LEU A 147 -4.57 2.77 6.17
N ASN A 148 -4.00 3.96 6.40
CA ASN A 148 -3.88 4.52 7.75
C ASN A 148 -5.25 4.87 8.35
N LYS A 149 -6.18 5.43 7.56
CA LYS A 149 -7.55 5.67 8.02
C LYS A 149 -8.21 4.36 8.48
N ALA A 150 -8.19 3.33 7.64
CA ALA A 150 -8.72 2.01 7.98
C ALA A 150 -8.02 1.40 9.21
N SER A 151 -6.69 1.51 9.28
CA SER A 151 -5.89 1.02 10.41
C SER A 151 -6.24 1.73 11.72
N ILE A 152 -6.42 3.05 11.70
CA ILE A 152 -6.80 3.83 12.89
C ILE A 152 -8.22 3.46 13.32
N GLU A 153 -9.17 3.30 12.39
CA GLU A 153 -10.54 2.89 12.70
C GLU A 153 -10.61 1.48 13.32
N LEU A 154 -9.80 0.53 12.84
CA LEU A 154 -9.81 -0.86 13.30
C LEU A 154 -8.93 -1.11 14.54
N PHE A 155 -7.78 -0.43 14.62
CA PHE A 155 -6.69 -0.74 15.55
C PHE A 155 -6.27 0.44 16.44
N SER A 156 -6.90 1.61 16.26
CA SER A 156 -6.53 2.85 16.96
C SER A 156 -5.07 3.29 16.73
N SER A 157 -4.44 2.78 15.67
CA SER A 157 -3.05 3.04 15.31
C SER A 157 -2.86 3.04 13.79
N PRO A 158 -1.95 3.86 13.23
CA PRO A 158 -1.64 3.86 11.79
C PRO A 158 -0.82 2.63 11.37
N MET A 159 -0.68 2.39 10.07
CA MET A 159 0.01 1.19 9.55
C MET A 159 1.49 1.12 9.94
N LEU A 160 2.23 2.24 9.86
CA LEU A 160 3.65 2.34 10.25
C LEU A 160 4.55 1.20 9.70
N LEU A 161 4.32 0.81 8.45
CA LEU A 161 5.11 -0.20 7.74
C LEU A 161 6.14 0.47 6.81
N PRO A 162 7.25 -0.20 6.48
CA PRO A 162 8.18 0.31 5.47
C PRO A 162 7.52 0.36 4.09
N VAL A 163 7.67 1.49 3.40
CA VAL A 163 7.05 1.74 2.08
C VAL A 163 8.09 2.22 1.07
N VAL A 164 7.96 1.75 -0.17
CA VAL A 164 8.66 2.25 -1.35
C VAL A 164 7.65 2.85 -2.31
N ASP A 165 7.92 4.07 -2.75
CA ASP A 165 7.14 4.76 -3.76
C ASP A 165 7.87 4.73 -5.10
N THR A 166 7.30 3.99 -6.06
CA THR A 166 7.89 3.86 -7.40
C THR A 166 7.81 5.15 -8.21
N LEU A 167 6.81 6.00 -7.98
CA LEU A 167 6.67 7.30 -8.65
C LEU A 167 7.80 8.23 -8.22
N GLU A 168 8.12 8.27 -6.92
CA GLU A 168 9.22 9.08 -6.41
C GLU A 168 10.58 8.57 -6.92
N ILE A 169 10.77 7.25 -7.02
CA ILE A 169 11.96 6.66 -7.64
C ILE A 169 12.09 7.12 -9.11
N GLU A 170 11.02 7.04 -9.89
CA GLU A 170 11.04 7.48 -11.29
C GLU A 170 11.27 8.97 -11.42
N LYS A 171 10.66 9.79 -10.57
CA LYS A 171 10.90 11.24 -10.50
C LYS A 171 12.38 11.55 -10.29
N GLN A 172 13.01 10.89 -9.32
CA GLN A 172 14.43 11.08 -9.05
C GLN A 172 15.31 10.65 -10.21
N LYS A 173 14.95 9.58 -10.94
CA LYS A 173 15.69 9.17 -12.14
C LYS A 173 15.56 10.19 -13.26
N VAL A 174 14.36 10.69 -13.54
CA VAL A 174 14.12 11.71 -14.58
C VAL A 174 14.92 12.97 -14.26
N LEU A 175 14.86 13.44 -13.01
CA LEU A 175 15.56 14.65 -12.57
C LEU A 175 17.10 14.54 -12.58
N ARG A 176 17.65 13.32 -12.68
CA ARG A 176 19.10 13.14 -12.90
C ARG A 176 19.51 13.34 -14.36
N HIS A 177 18.57 13.21 -15.29
CA HIS A 177 18.80 13.30 -16.73
C HIS A 177 18.19 14.56 -17.36
N LYS A 178 17.29 15.24 -16.66
CA LYS A 178 16.58 16.45 -17.09
C LYS A 178 16.36 17.39 -15.91
N ASP A 179 16.24 18.69 -16.17
CA ASP A 179 16.03 19.69 -15.11
C ASP A 179 14.58 19.75 -14.57
N GLN A 180 13.62 19.21 -15.33
CA GLN A 180 12.21 19.21 -14.96
C GLN A 180 11.49 17.92 -15.40
N VAL A 181 10.41 17.61 -14.70
CA VAL A 181 9.50 16.51 -15.04
C VAL A 181 8.30 17.08 -15.78
N GLU A 182 8.00 16.56 -16.96
CA GLU A 182 6.86 16.99 -17.75
C GLU A 182 5.54 16.48 -17.16
N HIS A 183 4.44 17.21 -17.42
CA HIS A 183 3.13 16.82 -16.92
C HIS A 183 2.72 15.45 -17.46
N GLY A 184 2.37 14.52 -16.57
CA GLY A 184 2.00 13.15 -16.94
C GLY A 184 3.17 12.19 -17.20
N GLU A 185 4.42 12.66 -17.26
CA GLU A 185 5.60 11.82 -17.55
C GLU A 185 5.84 10.70 -16.51
N LEU A 186 5.32 10.89 -15.29
CA LEU A 186 5.42 9.93 -14.19
C LEU A 186 4.17 9.07 -14.01
N ARG A 187 3.15 9.22 -14.86
CA ARG A 187 2.02 8.28 -14.84
C ARG A 187 2.52 6.89 -15.22
N LEU A 188 1.83 5.87 -14.70
CA LEU A 188 2.27 4.50 -14.83
C LEU A 188 2.39 4.05 -16.29
N ALA A 189 1.49 4.47 -17.17
CA ALA A 189 1.51 4.13 -18.60
C ALA A 189 2.78 4.69 -19.30
N GLU A 190 3.11 5.95 -19.03
CA GLU A 190 4.27 6.66 -19.54
C GLU A 190 5.57 6.05 -19.00
N CYS A 191 5.59 5.69 -17.71
CA CYS A 191 6.72 4.96 -17.12
C CYS A 191 6.93 3.60 -17.80
N ARG A 192 5.86 2.82 -17.99
CA ARG A 192 5.92 1.50 -18.64
C ARG A 192 6.42 1.58 -20.08
N SER A 193 5.94 2.57 -20.83
CA SER A 193 6.40 2.84 -22.20
C SER A 193 7.92 3.06 -22.24
N ARG A 194 8.46 3.85 -21.29
CA ARG A 194 9.91 4.11 -21.18
C ARG A 194 10.76 2.85 -20.95
N TYR A 195 10.19 1.85 -20.28
CA TYR A 195 10.83 0.56 -20.04
C TYR A 195 10.51 -0.50 -21.10
N ASN A 196 9.84 -0.14 -22.20
CA ASN A 196 9.37 -1.07 -23.25
C ASN A 196 8.51 -2.21 -22.68
N LEU A 197 7.73 -1.93 -21.64
CA LEU A 197 6.78 -2.88 -21.07
C LEU A 197 5.48 -2.89 -21.89
N PRO A 198 4.74 -4.01 -21.95
CA PRO A 198 3.48 -4.10 -22.66
C PRO A 198 2.49 -3.03 -22.19
N ALA A 199 1.52 -2.66 -23.02
CA ALA A 199 0.35 -1.89 -22.60
C ALA A 199 -0.71 -2.85 -22.03
N TYR A 200 -1.30 -2.48 -20.88
CA TYR A 200 -2.40 -3.18 -20.25
C TYR A 200 -3.50 -2.15 -20.01
N PRO A 201 -4.77 -2.52 -20.23
CA PRO A 201 -5.92 -1.64 -19.99
C PRO A 201 -6.13 -1.35 -18.50
#